data_AF-A0A5B0VT45-F1
#
_entry.id   AF-A0A5B0VT45-F1
#
_cell.length_a   1.000
_cell.length_b   1.000
_cell.length_c   1.000
_cell.angle_alpha   90.00
_cell.angle_beta   90.00
_cell.angle_gamma   90.00
#
_symmetry.space_group_name_H-M   'P 1'
#
loop_
_entity.id
_entity.type
_entity.pdbx_description
1 polymer ?
#
loop_
_entity_poly.entity_id
_entity_poly.type
_entity_poly.pdbx_seq_one_letter_code
_entity_poly.pdbx_strand_id
1 'polypeptide(L)' 'MTSKLPLEAVASILARACRARGSCAEYLYLTVKHLEAWGIRDLNLWKLQKLVAGELRAIHKLEGMASQARVPSRSG' A
#
# COMPACT_ATOMS: atom_id res chain seq x y z
N MET A 1 12.96 23.13 8.22
CA MET A 1 13.14 21.94 9.08
C MET A 1 12.26 20.82 8.54
N THR A 2 12.80 19.87 7.78
CA THR A 2 12.04 18.73 7.27
C THR A 2 11.91 17.68 8.37
N SER A 3 10.77 17.64 9.05
CA SER A 3 10.40 16.53 9.93
C SER A 3 10.31 15.25 9.11
N LYS A 4 11.28 14.33 9.30
CA LYS A 4 11.19 12.99 8.70
C LYS A 4 10.18 12.18 9.49
N LEU A 5 9.07 11.81 8.86
CA LEU A 5 8.12 10.87 9.44
C LEU A 5 8.74 9.46 9.50
N PRO A 6 8.36 8.64 10.50
CA PRO A 6 8.74 7.23 10.52
C PRO A 6 8.14 6.52 9.29
N LEU A 7 8.86 5.52 8.77
CA LEU A 7 8.50 4.85 7.51
C LEU A 7 7.12 4.18 7.59
N GLU A 8 6.72 3.72 8.77
CA GLU A 8 5.42 3.13 9.06
C GLU A 8 4.29 4.15 8.87
N ALA A 9 4.47 5.38 9.36
CA ALA A 9 3.50 6.45 9.18
C ALA A 9 3.39 6.83 7.69
N VAL A 10 4.52 6.96 7.01
CA VAL A 10 4.55 7.22 5.56
C VAL A 10 3.84 6.09 4.80
N ALA A 11 4.09 4.83 5.16
CA ALA A 11 3.47 3.68 4.52
C ALA A 11 1.95 3.68 4.66
N SER A 12 1.44 3.97 5.87
CA SER A 12 0.00 4.03 6.12
C SER A 12 -0.67 5.17 5.34
N ILE A 13 -0.04 6.35 5.29
CA ILE A 13 -0.53 7.49 4.50
C ILE A 13 -0.58 7.13 3.02
N LEU A 14 0.52 6.57 2.48
CA LEU A 14 0.60 6.17 1.08
C LEU A 14 -0.44 5.11 0.72
N ALA A 15 -0.58 4.07 1.54
CA ALA A 15 -1.55 3.00 1.29
C ALA A 15 -3.00 3.49 1.28
N ARG A 16 -3.36 4.45 2.14
CA ARG A 16 -4.71 5.04 2.19
C ARG A 16 -4.96 6.02 1.04
N ALA A 17 -3.93 6.70 0.56
CA ALA A 17 -4.01 7.56 -0.62
C ALA A 17 -4.20 6.75 -1.93
N CYS A 18 -3.76 5.49 -1.95
CA CYS A 18 -3.82 4.59 -3.11
C CYS A 18 -5.21 4.07 -3.51
N ARG A 19 -6.31 4.60 -2.97
CA ARG A 19 -7.69 4.09 -3.19
C ARG A 19 -8.24 4.16 -4.62
N ALA A 20 -7.49 4.64 -5.61
CA ALA A 20 -7.91 4.73 -7.02
C ALA A 20 -7.03 3.89 -7.96
N ARG A 21 -7.65 3.17 -8.91
CA ARG A 21 -7.01 2.25 -9.86
C ARG A 21 -5.89 2.93 -10.66
N GLY A 22 -4.71 2.29 -10.70
CA GLY A 22 -3.43 2.86 -11.15
C GLY A 22 -2.57 3.39 -9.99
N SER A 23 -2.60 2.67 -8.86
CA SER A 23 -2.32 3.19 -7.52
C SER A 23 -0.88 3.67 -7.33
N CYS A 24 -0.70 4.71 -6.52
CA CYS A 24 0.62 5.23 -6.10
C CYS A 24 1.59 4.13 -5.58
N ALA A 25 1.08 3.00 -5.08
CA ALA A 25 1.89 1.84 -4.70
C ALA A 25 2.51 1.08 -5.89
N GLU A 26 1.83 1.04 -7.03
CA GLU A 26 2.39 0.49 -8.29
C GLU A 26 3.51 1.40 -8.80
N TYR A 27 3.31 2.72 -8.75
CA TYR A 27 4.36 3.68 -9.07
C TYR A 27 5.58 3.55 -8.13
N LEU A 28 5.34 3.42 -6.82
CA LEU A 28 6.41 3.18 -5.83
C LEU A 28 7.16 1.88 -6.15
N TYR A 29 6.44 0.79 -6.44
CA TYR A 29 7.04 -0.49 -6.82
C TYR A 29 7.91 -0.39 -8.08
N LEU A 30 7.37 0.20 -9.15
CA LEU A 30 8.08 0.36 -10.41
C LEU A 30 9.32 1.23 -10.24
N THR A 31 9.25 2.27 -9.41
CA THR A 31 10.40 3.13 -9.09
C THR A 31 11.49 2.33 -8.37
N VAL A 32 11.16 1.57 -7.33
CA VAL A 32 12.14 0.73 -6.61
C VAL A 32 12.75 -0.31 -7.53
N LYS A 33 11.94 -0.94 -8.37
CA LYS A 33 12.39 -1.94 -9.36
C LYS A 33 13.34 -1.34 -10.39
N HIS A 34 13.07 -0.12 -10.87
CA HIS A 34 13.91 0.56 -11.83
C HIS A 34 15.26 0.97 -11.21
N LEU A 35 15.24 1.45 -9.96
CA LEU A 35 16.45 1.77 -9.20
C LEU A 35 17.32 0.51 -8.97
N GLU A 36 16.69 -0.61 -8.62
CA GLU A 36 17.41 -1.88 -8.45
C GLU A 36 18.07 -2.33 -9.76
N ALA A 37 17.40 -2.18 -10.90
CA ALA A 37 17.96 -2.51 -12.22
C ALA A 37 19.18 -1.65 -12.58
N TRP A 38 19.30 -0.45 -12.01
CA TRP A 38 20.45 0.44 -12.15
C TRP A 38 21.51 0.25 -11.05
N GLY A 39 21.36 -0.78 -10.20
CA GLY A 39 22.29 -1.08 -9.11
C GLY A 39 22.10 -0.23 -7.85
N ILE A 40 21.05 0.60 -7.80
CA ILE A 40 20.73 1.45 -6.65
C ILE A 40 19.82 0.68 -5.70
N ARG A 41 20.39 0.21 -4.59
CA ARG A 41 19.69 -0.54 -3.54
C ARG A 41 19.52 0.31 -2.29
N ASP A 42 18.49 1.14 -2.27
CA ASP A 42 18.12 1.89 -1.07
C ASP A 42 17.28 1.01 -0.11
N LEU A 43 17.86 0.70 1.04
CA LEU A 43 17.24 -0.15 2.07
C LEU A 43 15.96 0.45 2.66
N ASN A 44 15.84 1.77 2.74
CA ASN A 44 14.66 2.44 3.28
C ASN A 44 13.51 2.38 2.27
N LEU A 45 13.79 2.56 0.98
CA LEU A 45 12.81 2.39 -0.11
C LEU A 45 12.28 0.97 -0.16
N TRP A 46 13.15 -0.03 0.00
CA TRP A 46 12.75 -1.44 0.08
C TRP A 46 11.85 -1.73 1.30
N LYS A 47 12.23 -1.22 2.47
CA LYS A 47 11.41 -1.34 3.69
C LYS A 47 10.06 -0.66 3.51
N LEU A 48 10.04 0.56 2.97
CA LEU A 48 8.83 1.32 2.71
C LEU A 48 7.89 0.57 1.76
N GLN A 49 8.41 0.01 0.67
CA GLN A 49 7.62 -0.77 -0.28
C GLN A 49 6.99 -2.00 0.38
N LYS A 50 7.74 -2.71 1.24
CA LYS A 50 7.19 -3.86 2.00
C LYS A 50 6.08 -3.44 2.96
N LEU A 51 6.24 -2.31 3.66
CA LEU A 51 5.24 -1.77 4.58
C LEU A 51 3.96 -1.36 3.83
N VAL A 52 4.08 -0.60 2.73
CA VAL A 52 2.94 -0.18 1.90
C VAL A 52 2.19 -1.41 1.34
N ALA A 53 2.91 -2.43 0.88
CA ALA A 53 2.30 -3.67 0.41
C ALA A 53 1.56 -4.43 1.53
N GLY A 54 2.05 -4.38 2.77
CA GLY A 54 1.38 -4.92 3.94
C GLY A 54 0.07 -4.21 4.25
N GLU A 55 0.11 -2.88 4.31
CA GLU A 55 -1.05 -2.03 4.56
C GLU A 55 -2.14 -2.22 3.49
N LEU A 56 -1.76 -2.25 2.21
CA LEU A 56 -2.73 -2.47 1.12
C LEU A 56 -3.41 -3.82 1.20
N ARG A 57 -2.66 -4.89 1.54
CA ARG A 57 -3.27 -6.21 1.76
C ARG A 57 -4.27 -6.18 2.92
N ALA A 58 -3.96 -5.47 4.01
CA ALA A 58 -4.88 -5.32 5.13
C ALA A 58 -6.14 -4.54 4.73
N ILE A 59 -6.01 -3.42 4.02
CA ILE A 59 -7.13 -2.62 3.53
C ILE A 59 -8.02 -3.44 2.58
N HIS A 60 -7.44 -4.09 1.57
CA HIS A 60 -8.21 -4.91 0.62
C HIS A 60 -8.88 -6.11 1.30
N LYS A 61 -8.24 -6.72 2.32
CA LYS A 61 -8.87 -7.78 3.11
C LYS A 61 -10.10 -7.25 3.86
N LEU A 62 -9.99 -6.08 4.49
CA LEU A 62 -11.11 -5.44 5.18
C LEU A 62 -12.25 -5.08 4.21
N GLU A 63 -11.95 -4.53 3.04
CA GLU A 63 -12.94 -4.22 2.01
C GLU A 63 -13.64 -5.49 1.47
N GLY A 64 -12.89 -6.57 1.27
CA GLY A 64 -13.43 -7.87 0.85
C GLY A 64 -14.34 -8.51 1.91
N MET A 65 -14.04 -8.33 3.20
CA MET A 65 -14.91 -8.79 4.30
C MET A 65 -16.17 -7.91 4.43
N ALA A 66 -16.03 -6.59 4.33
CA ALA A 66 -17.15 -5.65 4.37
C ALA A 66 -18.12 -5.85 3.19
N SER A 67 -17.60 -6.20 2.02
CA SER A 67 -18.39 -6.51 0.83
C SER A 67 -19.21 -7.80 0.99
N GLN A 68 -18.68 -8.80 1.70
CA GLN A 68 -19.37 -10.07 1.97
C GLN A 68 -20.43 -9.96 3.09
N ALA A 69 -20.24 -9.06 4.05
CA ALA A 69 -21.19 -8.86 5.15
C ALA A 69 -22.51 -8.16 4.74
N ARG A 70 -22.60 -7.62 3.51
CA ARG A 70 -23.75 -6.83 3.05
C ARG A 70 -24.87 -7.64 2.39
N VAL A 71 -24.82 -8.98 2.40
CA VAL A 71 -25.93 -9.80 1.87
C VAL A 71 -26.81 -10.34 3.02
N PRO A 72 -27.91 -9.66 3.40
CA PRO A 72 -28.97 -10.32 4.13
C PRO A 72 -29.81 -11.14 3.14
N SER A 73 -29.54 -12.44 3.09
CA SER A 73 -30.49 -13.40 2.53
C SER A 73 -31.73 -13.45 3.42
N ARG A 74 -32.85 -12.90 2.94
CA ARG A 74 -34.17 -13.36 3.37
C ARG A 74 -35.09 -13.44 2.15
N SER A 75 -35.04 -14.60 1.52
CA SER A 75 -36.20 -15.20 0.87
C SER A 75 -37.26 -15.46 1.95
N GLY A 76 -38.49 -15.04 1.66
CA GLY A 76 -39.69 -15.32 2.43
C GLY A 76 -40.88 -15.00 1.57
#